data_AF-A0A2M9TIC3-F1
#
_entry.id   AF-A0A2M9TIC3-F1
#
_cell.length_a   1.000
_cell.length_b   1.000
_cell.length_c   1.000
_cell.angle_alpha   90.00
_cell.angle_beta   90.00
_cell.angle_gamma   90.00
#
_symmetry.space_group_name_H-M   'P 1'
#
loop_
_entity.id
_entity.type
_entity.pdbx_description
1 polymer ?
#
loop_
_entity_poly.entity_id
_entity_poly.type
_entity_poly.pdbx_seq_one_letter_code
_entity_poly.pdbx_strand_id
1 'polypeptide(L)'
;MIQLIISNQYKGNYMSDAIIWSLIIIVVIVYSLWRFVWRKAGLGEGRQYGNQLAKHLGWKKNLFHTILENGVEGPSLVLLNGVKQANVDDHQATVLLAPHLSHGITVLTHRFGAQDQLVEVFEKVEKLYAEWESQVNQIR
;
A
#
# COMPACT_ATOMS: atom_id res chain seq x y z
N MET A 1 54.07 37.65 1.22
CA MET A 1 52.89 37.84 2.08
C MET A 1 51.56 37.70 1.32
N ILE A 2 51.40 38.29 0.12
CA ILE A 2 50.18 38.20 -0.71
C ILE A 2 49.87 36.76 -1.20
N GLN A 3 50.88 36.00 -1.59
CA GLN A 3 50.73 34.59 -2.04
C GLN A 3 50.16 33.66 -0.95
N LEU A 4 50.40 33.95 0.33
CA LEU A 4 49.92 33.14 1.46
C LEU A 4 48.44 33.39 1.77
N ILE A 5 47.95 34.61 1.51
CA ILE A 5 46.54 34.98 1.71
C ILE A 5 45.65 34.34 0.63
N ILE A 6 46.12 34.33 -0.63
CA ILE A 6 45.41 33.71 -1.75
C ILE A 6 45.32 32.19 -1.54
N SER A 7 46.42 31.52 -1.18
CA SER A 7 46.41 30.08 -0.88
C SER A 7 45.42 29.69 0.23
N ASN A 8 45.20 30.53 1.23
CA ASN A 8 44.34 30.21 2.37
C ASN A 8 42.85 30.46 2.07
N GLN A 9 42.54 31.47 1.25
CA GLN A 9 41.18 31.76 0.76
C GLN A 9 40.63 30.65 -0.15
N TYR A 10 41.47 30.13 -1.06
CA TYR A 10 41.08 29.03 -1.94
C TYR A 10 40.83 27.73 -1.15
N LYS A 11 41.69 27.40 -0.17
CA LYS A 11 41.57 26.19 0.65
C LYS A 11 40.28 26.16 1.50
N GLY A 12 39.79 27.32 1.94
CA GLY A 12 38.53 27.47 2.68
C GLY A 12 37.29 27.16 1.84
N ASN A 13 37.24 27.62 0.58
CA ASN A 13 36.10 27.38 -0.31
C ASN A 13 36.03 25.92 -0.81
N TYR A 14 37.17 25.27 -1.07
CA TYR A 14 37.15 23.86 -1.46
C TYR A 14 36.66 22.93 -0.34
N MET A 15 36.94 23.26 0.93
CA MET A 15 36.41 22.49 2.06
C MET A 15 34.90 22.69 2.22
N SER A 16 34.37 23.91 2.05
CA SER A 16 32.92 24.14 2.12
C SER A 16 32.18 23.49 0.95
N ASP A 17 32.73 23.56 -0.27
CA ASP A 17 32.11 22.96 -1.46
C ASP A 17 32.11 21.44 -1.36
N ALA A 18 33.21 20.83 -0.92
CA ALA A 18 33.29 19.39 -0.70
C ALA A 18 32.27 18.90 0.34
N ILE A 19 32.04 19.67 1.41
CA ILE A 19 31.03 19.34 2.43
C ILE A 19 29.62 19.45 1.83
N ILE A 20 29.33 20.50 1.06
CA ILE A 20 28.03 20.69 0.41
C ILE A 20 27.73 19.55 -0.57
N TRP A 21 28.70 19.20 -1.43
CA TRP A 21 28.56 18.06 -2.35
C TRP A 21 28.38 16.73 -1.62
N SER A 22 29.11 16.52 -0.52
CA SER A 22 28.97 15.32 0.31
C SER A 22 27.57 15.20 0.93
N LEU A 23 27.00 16.31 1.41
CA LEU A 23 25.64 16.34 1.96
C LEU A 23 24.59 16.05 0.89
N ILE A 24 24.75 16.61 -0.32
CA ILE A 24 23.86 16.34 -1.46
C ILE A 24 23.87 14.84 -1.80
N ILE A 25 25.07 14.24 -1.87
CA ILE A 25 25.20 12.80 -2.15
C ILE A 25 24.51 11.96 -1.06
N ILE A 26 24.69 12.30 0.22
CA ILE A 26 24.02 11.61 1.33
C ILE A 26 22.49 11.72 1.18
N VAL A 27 21.95 12.90 0.89
CA VAL A 27 20.50 13.10 0.69
C VAL A 27 19.99 12.25 -0.48
N VAL A 28 20.72 12.21 -1.60
CA VAL A 28 20.35 11.39 -2.76
C VAL A 28 20.38 9.90 -2.42
N ILE A 29 21.37 9.43 -1.66
CA ILE A 29 21.48 8.03 -1.23
C ILE A 29 20.32 7.68 -0.29
N VAL A 30 20.06 8.50 0.73
CA VAL A 30 18.96 8.28 1.68
C VAL A 30 17.62 8.27 0.95
N TYR A 31 17.38 9.22 0.05
CA TYR A 31 16.17 9.27 -0.76
C TYR A 31 16.01 8.02 -1.65
N SER A 32 17.12 7.55 -2.24
CA SER A 32 17.12 6.35 -3.08
C SER A 32 16.85 5.08 -2.28
N LEU A 33 17.46 4.94 -1.10
CA LEU A 33 17.21 3.83 -0.17
C LEU A 33 15.77 3.84 0.33
N TRP A 34 15.25 5.01 0.71
CA TRP A 34 13.86 5.18 1.10
C TRP A 34 12.89 4.74 -0.01
N ARG A 35 13.13 5.19 -1.25
CA ARG A 35 12.33 4.78 -2.41
C ARG A 35 12.45 3.29 -2.69
N PHE A 36 13.63 2.70 -2.51
CA PHE A 36 13.85 1.28 -2.72
C PHE A 36 13.09 0.43 -1.69
N VAL A 37 13.11 0.83 -0.40
CA VAL A 37 12.31 0.19 0.65
C VAL A 37 10.82 0.29 0.31
N TRP A 38 10.34 1.46 -0.14
CA TRP A 38 8.94 1.64 -0.54
C TRP A 38 8.52 0.80 -1.74
N ARG A 39 9.43 0.61 -2.71
CA ARG A 39 9.21 -0.29 -3.86
C ARG A 39 9.22 -1.76 -3.46
N LYS A 40 10.19 -2.19 -2.65
CA LYS A 40 10.30 -3.57 -2.14
C LYS A 40 9.16 -3.94 -1.21
N ALA A 41 8.64 -2.99 -0.43
CA ALA A 41 7.49 -3.19 0.45
C ALA A 41 6.15 -3.28 -0.31
N GLY A 42 6.12 -2.98 -1.62
CA GLY A 42 4.92 -3.14 -2.45
C GLY A 42 3.75 -2.20 -2.12
N LEU A 43 3.94 -1.23 -1.23
CA LEU A 43 2.87 -0.38 -0.69
C LEU A 43 2.19 0.47 -1.77
N GLY A 44 2.96 0.97 -2.74
CA GLY A 44 2.42 1.75 -3.85
C GLY A 44 1.60 0.92 -4.84
N GLU A 45 2.06 -0.30 -5.12
CA GLU A 45 1.38 -1.20 -6.07
C GLU A 45 0.13 -1.82 -5.47
N GLY A 46 0.17 -2.23 -4.20
CA GLY A 46 -1.00 -2.71 -3.47
C GLY A 46 -2.11 -1.64 -3.43
N ARG A 47 -1.76 -0.37 -3.27
CA ARG A 47 -2.75 0.72 -3.25
C ARG A 47 -3.40 0.94 -4.61
N GLN A 48 -2.62 0.89 -5.69
CA GLN A 48 -3.16 1.00 -7.05
C GLN A 48 -4.08 -0.18 -7.37
N TYR A 49 -3.67 -1.39 -6.98
CA TYR A 49 -4.45 -2.59 -7.18
C TYR A 49 -5.75 -2.59 -6.39
N GLY A 50 -5.71 -2.22 -5.09
CA GLY A 50 -6.93 -2.05 -4.30
C GLY A 50 -7.89 -1.00 -4.88
N ASN A 51 -7.37 0.07 -5.49
CA ASN A 51 -8.23 1.05 -6.19
C ASN A 51 -8.88 0.46 -7.46
N GLN A 52 -8.20 -0.45 -8.16
CA GLN A 52 -8.74 -1.17 -9.32
C GLN A 52 -9.84 -2.13 -8.88
N LEU A 53 -9.61 -2.92 -7.83
CA LEU A 53 -10.63 -3.83 -7.27
C LEU A 53 -11.85 -3.05 -6.74
N ALA A 54 -11.63 -1.92 -6.05
CA ALA A 54 -12.73 -1.06 -5.63
C ALA A 54 -13.57 -0.56 -6.83
N LYS A 55 -12.92 -0.21 -7.95
CA LYS A 55 -13.61 0.18 -9.18
C LYS A 55 -14.38 -1.00 -9.79
N HIS A 56 -13.79 -2.19 -9.80
CA HIS A 56 -14.43 -3.41 -10.30
C HIS A 56 -15.73 -3.72 -9.53
N LEU A 57 -15.73 -3.54 -8.21
CA LEU A 57 -16.89 -3.75 -7.34
C LEU A 57 -17.91 -2.58 -7.34
N GLY A 58 -17.55 -1.46 -7.98
CA GLY A 58 -18.34 -0.23 -7.97
C GLY A 58 -18.33 0.50 -6.62
N TRP A 59 -17.30 0.30 -5.79
CA TRP A 59 -17.21 0.88 -4.45
C TRP A 59 -16.34 2.13 -4.40
N LYS A 60 -16.53 2.93 -3.34
CA LYS A 60 -15.63 4.04 -3.02
C LYS A 60 -14.27 3.48 -2.59
N LYS A 61 -13.19 4.01 -3.16
CA LYS A 61 -11.80 3.61 -2.85
C LYS A 61 -11.52 3.62 -1.34
N ASN A 62 -11.92 4.69 -0.66
CA ASN A 62 -11.70 4.81 0.79
C ASN A 62 -12.46 3.73 1.56
N LEU A 63 -13.71 3.44 1.18
CA LEU A 63 -14.53 2.42 1.83
C LEU A 63 -13.90 1.03 1.68
N PHE A 64 -13.43 0.69 0.48
CA PHE A 64 -12.73 -0.57 0.23
C PHE A 64 -11.48 -0.73 1.11
N HIS A 65 -10.61 0.29 1.13
CA HIS A 65 -9.39 0.24 1.95
C HIS A 65 -9.71 0.19 3.44
N THR A 66 -10.71 0.94 3.91
CA THR A 66 -11.14 0.90 5.32
C THR A 66 -11.70 -0.46 5.71
N ILE A 67 -12.54 -1.07 4.88
CA ILE A 67 -13.06 -2.42 5.13
C ILE A 67 -11.90 -3.41 5.18
N LEU A 68 -11.02 -3.37 4.19
CA LEU A 68 -9.91 -4.31 4.11
C LEU A 68 -8.94 -4.15 5.30
N GLU A 69 -8.62 -2.93 5.71
CA GLU A 69 -7.77 -2.63 6.88
C GLU A 69 -8.36 -3.15 8.20
N ASN A 70 -9.68 -3.18 8.34
CA ASN A 70 -10.34 -3.76 9.51
C ASN A 70 -10.54 -5.28 9.39
N GLY A 71 -10.26 -5.85 8.22
CA GLY A 71 -10.43 -7.27 7.89
C GLY A 71 -9.15 -8.12 7.95
N VAL A 72 -8.00 -7.48 8.16
CA VAL A 72 -6.68 -8.13 8.18
C VAL A 72 -5.90 -7.77 9.45
N GLU A 73 -5.12 -8.71 9.97
CA GLU A 73 -4.26 -8.49 11.15
C GLU A 73 -2.87 -7.89 10.80
N GLY A 74 -2.72 -7.34 9.59
CA GLY A 74 -1.44 -6.82 9.09
C GLY A 74 -1.58 -5.76 8.00
N PRO A 75 -0.50 -5.41 7.29
CA PRO A 75 -0.57 -4.39 6.25
C PRO A 75 -1.46 -4.85 5.08
N SER A 76 -2.66 -4.28 4.95
CA SER A 76 -3.63 -4.58 3.88
C SER A 76 -3.01 -4.46 2.48
N LEU A 77 -2.07 -3.54 2.30
CA LEU A 77 -1.34 -3.33 1.05
C LEU A 77 -0.40 -4.49 0.70
N VAL A 78 0.15 -5.20 1.69
CA VAL A 78 0.97 -6.39 1.46
C VAL A 78 0.11 -7.55 0.99
N LEU A 79 -1.07 -7.74 1.60
CA LEU A 79 -2.06 -8.72 1.12
C LEU A 79 -2.48 -8.42 -0.32
N LEU A 80 -2.84 -7.17 -0.63
CA LEU A 80 -3.19 -6.77 -1.99
C LEU A 80 -2.07 -7.02 -3.00
N ASN A 81 -0.82 -6.79 -2.61
CA ASN A 81 0.33 -7.09 -3.46
C ASN A 81 0.50 -8.61 -3.66
N GLY A 82 0.27 -9.42 -2.62
CA GLY A 82 0.27 -10.87 -2.74
C GLY A 82 -0.81 -11.39 -3.69
N VAL A 83 -2.04 -10.87 -3.59
CA VAL A 83 -3.14 -11.22 -4.49
C VAL A 83 -2.84 -10.78 -5.93
N LYS A 84 -2.26 -9.59 -6.12
CA LYS A 84 -1.81 -9.13 -7.45
C LYS A 84 -0.76 -10.08 -8.05
N GLN A 85 0.18 -10.57 -7.24
CA GLN A 85 1.24 -11.48 -7.69
C GLN A 85 0.71 -12.87 -8.07
N ALA A 86 -0.45 -13.27 -7.55
CA ALA A 86 -1.12 -14.50 -7.98
C ALA A 86 -1.59 -14.44 -9.45
N ASN A 87 -1.58 -13.24 -10.07
CA ASN A 87 -1.91 -13.00 -11.48
C ASN A 87 -3.25 -13.63 -11.89
N VAL A 88 -4.21 -13.59 -10.97
CA VAL A 88 -5.60 -13.97 -11.20
C VAL A 88 -6.38 -12.77 -11.74
N ASP A 89 -7.56 -13.02 -12.31
CA ASP A 89 -8.44 -11.93 -12.74
C ASP A 89 -8.97 -11.10 -11.56
N ASP A 90 -9.48 -9.90 -11.85
CA ASP A 90 -9.97 -8.96 -10.85
C ASP A 90 -11.15 -9.54 -10.02
N HIS A 91 -12.03 -10.34 -10.62
CA HIS A 91 -13.15 -10.98 -9.91
C HIS A 91 -12.62 -12.05 -8.95
N GLN A 92 -11.78 -12.95 -9.43
CA GLN A 92 -11.17 -14.00 -8.62
C GLN A 92 -10.29 -13.43 -7.50
N ALA A 93 -9.62 -12.30 -7.74
CA ALA A 93 -8.92 -11.56 -6.70
C ALA A 93 -9.87 -11.06 -5.60
N THR A 94 -11.07 -10.57 -5.95
CA THR A 94 -12.08 -10.17 -4.97
C THR A 94 -12.67 -11.35 -4.22
N VAL A 95 -12.83 -12.51 -4.86
CA VAL A 95 -13.25 -13.77 -4.21
C VAL A 95 -12.19 -14.22 -3.19
N LEU A 96 -10.90 -14.16 -3.54
CA LEU A 96 -9.81 -14.48 -2.60
C LEU A 96 -9.78 -13.54 -1.39
N LEU A 97 -10.17 -12.27 -1.58
CA LEU A 97 -10.24 -11.28 -0.50
C LEU A 97 -11.56 -11.34 0.30
N ALA A 98 -12.56 -12.09 -0.16
CA ALA A 98 -13.88 -12.17 0.45
C ALA A 98 -13.88 -12.46 1.96
N PRO A 99 -13.11 -13.43 2.51
CA PRO A 99 -13.08 -13.66 3.96
C PRO A 99 -12.57 -12.45 4.75
N HIS A 100 -11.57 -11.74 4.23
CA HIS A 100 -11.05 -10.53 4.85
C HIS A 100 -12.05 -9.37 4.76
N LEU A 101 -12.68 -9.19 3.61
CA LEU A 101 -13.72 -8.16 3.43
C LEU A 101 -14.93 -8.42 4.34
N SER A 102 -15.36 -9.68 4.47
CA SER A 102 -16.47 -10.07 5.35
C SER A 102 -16.13 -9.74 6.81
N HIS A 103 -14.94 -10.15 7.27
CA HIS A 103 -14.49 -9.83 8.62
C HIS A 103 -14.44 -8.32 8.87
N GLY A 104 -13.88 -7.56 7.92
CA GLY A 104 -13.78 -6.11 8.01
C GLY A 104 -15.13 -5.41 8.12
N ILE A 105 -16.14 -5.86 7.36
CA ILE A 105 -17.50 -5.32 7.45
C ILE A 105 -18.13 -5.68 8.79
N THR A 106 -17.97 -6.91 9.28
CA THR A 106 -18.49 -7.31 10.60
C THR A 106 -17.89 -6.44 11.71
N VAL A 107 -16.57 -6.21 11.68
CA VAL A 107 -15.89 -5.35 12.67
C VAL A 107 -16.38 -3.90 12.59
N LEU A 108 -16.51 -3.35 11.39
CA LEU A 108 -16.99 -1.98 11.19
C LEU A 108 -18.45 -1.82 11.61
N THR A 109 -19.32 -2.77 11.26
CA THR A 109 -20.73 -2.77 11.65
C THR A 109 -20.88 -2.89 13.17
N HIS A 110 -20.06 -3.72 13.82
CA HIS A 110 -20.05 -3.83 15.28
C HIS A 110 -19.60 -2.52 15.95
N ARG A 111 -18.61 -1.81 15.37
CA ARG A 111 -18.05 -0.58 15.96
C ARG A 111 -18.92 0.66 15.72
N PHE A 112 -19.51 0.79 14.53
CA PHE A 112 -20.18 2.02 14.09
C PHE A 112 -21.69 1.84 13.82
N GLY A 113 -22.21 0.63 13.97
CA GLY A 113 -23.60 0.30 13.62
C GLY A 113 -23.81 0.10 12.12
N ALA A 114 -25.06 -0.23 11.75
CA ALA A 114 -25.46 -0.37 10.36
C ALA A 114 -25.49 1.00 9.66
N GLN A 115 -24.47 1.28 8.86
CA GLN A 115 -24.44 2.43 7.97
C GLN A 115 -24.97 2.02 6.60
N ASP A 116 -25.74 2.88 5.93
CA ASP A 116 -26.32 2.59 4.61
C ASP A 116 -25.25 2.12 3.60
N GLN A 117 -24.05 2.70 3.67
CA GLN A 117 -22.91 2.35 2.81
C GLN A 117 -22.34 0.95 3.11
N LEU A 118 -22.46 0.47 4.35
CA LEU A 118 -22.03 -0.88 4.73
C LEU A 118 -23.07 -1.93 4.34
N VAL A 119 -24.36 -1.58 4.39
CA VAL A 119 -25.46 -2.48 4.01
C VAL A 119 -25.39 -2.86 2.52
N GLU A 120 -25.17 -1.88 1.64
CA GLU A 120 -25.02 -2.14 0.19
C GLU A 120 -23.81 -3.05 -0.10
N VAL A 121 -22.73 -2.84 0.63
CA VAL A 121 -21.48 -3.59 0.45
C VAL A 121 -21.59 -5.01 1.03
N PHE A 122 -22.35 -5.18 2.11
CA PHE A 122 -22.56 -6.47 2.78
C PHE A 122 -23.10 -7.52 1.82
N GLU A 123 -24.16 -7.22 1.06
CA GLU A 123 -24.76 -8.18 0.11
C GLU A 123 -23.77 -8.63 -0.98
N LYS A 124 -22.95 -7.69 -1.48
CA LYS A 124 -21.92 -8.00 -2.48
C LYS A 124 -20.80 -8.87 -1.89
N VAL A 125 -20.38 -8.59 -0.66
CA VAL A 125 -19.35 -9.39 0.03
C VAL A 125 -19.86 -10.77 0.39
N GLU A 126 -21.12 -10.90 0.81
CA GLU A 126 -21.74 -12.18 1.11
C GLU A 126 -21.77 -13.11 -0.11
N LYS A 127 -22.09 -12.56 -1.29
CA LYS A 127 -22.02 -13.31 -2.57
C LYS A 127 -20.59 -13.78 -2.88
N LEU A 128 -19.61 -12.90 -2.73
CA LEU A 128 -18.19 -13.24 -2.94
C LEU A 128 -17.70 -14.28 -1.92
N TYR A 129 -18.19 -14.22 -0.68
CA TYR A 129 -17.83 -15.16 0.37
C TYR A 129 -18.42 -16.54 0.11
N ALA A 130 -19.68 -16.61 -0.31
CA ALA A 130 -20.31 -17.88 -0.72
C ALA A 130 -19.58 -18.51 -1.92
N GLU A 131 -19.13 -17.69 -2.88
CA GLU A 131 -18.32 -18.17 -4.01
C GLU A 131 -16.96 -18.71 -3.53
N TRP A 132 -16.28 -17.98 -2.63
CA TRP A 132 -15.02 -18.41 -2.03
C TRP A 132 -15.19 -19.75 -1.28
N GLU A 133 -16.24 -19.88 -0.47
CA GLU A 133 -16.53 -21.10 0.29
C GLU A 133 -16.81 -22.29 -0.64
N SER A 134 -17.55 -22.07 -1.73
CA SER A 134 -17.78 -23.08 -2.76
C SER A 134 -16.47 -23.55 -3.41
N GLN A 135 -15.57 -22.62 -3.76
CA GLN A 135 -14.28 -22.96 -4.36
C GLN A 135 -13.38 -23.74 -3.40
N VAL A 136 -13.33 -23.34 -2.13
CA VAL A 136 -12.54 -24.06 -1.10
C VAL A 136 -13.07 -25.47 -0.89
N ASN A 137 -14.41 -25.64 -0.86
CA ASN A 137 -15.04 -26.94 -0.67
C ASN A 137 -14.86 -27.90 -1.86
N GLN A 138 -14.60 -27.40 -3.07
CA GLN A 138 -14.29 -28.24 -4.24
C GLN A 138 -12.85 -28.78 -4.25
N ILE A 139 -11.95 -28.16 -3.48
CA ILE A 139 -10.53 -28.53 -3.41
C ILE A 139 -10.27 -29.53 -2.27
N ARG A 140 -11.24 -29.72 -1.36
CA ARG A 140 -11.15 -30.57 -0.16
C ARG A 140 -11.74 -31.96 -0.40
#